data_AF-A0A672TF10-F1
#
_entry.id   AF-A0A672TF10-F1
#
_cell.length_a   1.000
_cell.length_b   1.000
_cell.length_c   1.000
_cell.angle_alpha   90.00
_cell.angle_beta   90.00
_cell.angle_gamma   90.00
#
_symmetry.space_group_name_H-M   'P 1'
#
loop_
_entity.id
_entity.type
_entity.pdbx_description
1 polymer ?
#
loop_
_entity_poly.entity_id
_entity_poly.type
_entity_poly.pdbx_seq_one_letter_code
_entity_poly.pdbx_strand_id
1 'polypeptide(L)'
;MTVTELGWEHCLAATKAVRSYVSPNFGFQQEYKVTLLQEYRAWIHHDYGRNPFKDQEELQSLLAWQEQRQKEQQLGSRSCSWLHLPTLPLADSSVYTPG
;
A
#
# COMPACT_ATOMS: atom_id res chain seq x y z
N MET A 1 -13.79 -22.22 -5.43
CA MET A 1 -13.33 -20.94 -6.01
C MET A 1 -13.97 -19.84 -5.20
N THR A 2 -13.17 -18.93 -4.65
CA THR A 2 -13.66 -17.85 -3.79
C THR A 2 -14.11 -16.68 -4.65
N VAL A 3 -15.29 -16.14 -4.35
CA VAL A 3 -15.75 -14.87 -4.90
C VAL A 3 -15.90 -13.90 -3.76
N THR A 4 -15.19 -12.77 -3.84
CA THR A 4 -15.31 -11.65 -2.91
C THR A 4 -16.05 -10.50 -3.57
N GLU A 5 -16.64 -9.63 -2.75
CA GLU A 5 -17.35 -8.44 -3.23
C GLU A 5 -16.40 -7.26 -3.52
N LEU A 6 -15.12 -7.43 -3.22
CA LEU A 6 -14.08 -6.41 -3.36
C LEU A 6 -13.75 -6.08 -4.83
N GLY A 7 -13.60 -4.79 -5.12
CA GLY A 7 -13.05 -4.32 -6.40
C GLY A 7 -11.56 -4.60 -6.52
N TRP A 8 -11.03 -4.44 -7.74
CA TRP A 8 -9.63 -4.76 -8.06
C TRP A 8 -8.62 -3.95 -7.23
N GLU A 9 -8.92 -2.70 -6.87
CA GLU A 9 -8.04 -1.85 -6.05
C GLU A 9 -7.88 -2.41 -4.64
N HIS A 10 -8.97 -2.85 -4.02
CA HIS A 10 -8.95 -3.49 -2.71
C HIS A 10 -8.22 -4.83 -2.77
N CYS A 11 -8.43 -5.64 -3.81
CA CYS A 11 -7.69 -6.88 -4.01
C CYS A 11 -6.18 -6.62 -4.18
N LEU A 12 -5.80 -5.59 -4.94
CA LEU A 12 -4.41 -5.19 -5.12
C LEU A 12 -3.80 -4.69 -3.80
N ALA A 13 -4.54 -3.89 -3.03
CA ALA A 13 -4.09 -3.39 -1.73
C ALA A 13 -3.84 -4.55 -0.74
N ALA A 14 -4.79 -5.49 -0.63
CA ALA A 14 -4.64 -6.68 0.19
C ALA A 14 -3.44 -7.53 -0.25
N THR A 15 -3.23 -7.68 -1.57
CA THR A 15 -2.06 -8.37 -2.11
C THR A 15 -0.76 -7.65 -1.72
N LYS A 16 -0.72 -6.31 -1.83
CA LYS A 16 0.43 -5.49 -1.43
C LYS A 16 0.71 -5.56 0.07
N ALA A 17 -0.30 -5.81 0.90
CA ALA A 17 -0.11 -6.00 2.34
C ALA A 17 0.79 -7.21 2.64
N VAL A 18 0.67 -8.28 1.85
CA VAL A 18 1.44 -9.52 1.99
C VAL A 18 2.71 -9.52 1.12
N ARG A 19 2.65 -8.90 -0.07
CA ARG A 19 3.76 -8.79 -1.03
C ARG A 19 3.93 -7.35 -1.49
N SER A 20 4.79 -6.60 -0.81
CA SER A 20 5.00 -5.16 -1.06
C SER A 20 5.48 -4.81 -2.47
N TYR A 21 6.12 -5.74 -3.18
CA TYR A 21 6.67 -5.52 -4.52
C TYR A 21 5.64 -5.70 -5.65
N VAL A 22 4.39 -6.03 -5.35
CA VAL A 22 3.36 -6.20 -6.40
C VAL A 22 3.03 -4.85 -7.02
N SER A 23 3.30 -4.73 -8.31
CA SER A 23 3.02 -3.53 -9.10
C SER A 23 2.59 -3.94 -10.52
N PRO A 24 1.28 -4.11 -10.77
CA PRO A 24 0.80 -4.36 -12.12
C PRO A 24 1.12 -3.17 -13.02
N ASN A 25 1.49 -3.44 -14.27
CA ASN A 25 1.71 -2.37 -15.24
C ASN A 25 0.41 -1.61 -15.55
N PHE A 26 0.53 -0.43 -16.16
CA PHE A 26 -0.61 0.43 -16.45
C PHE A 26 -1.68 -0.25 -17.33
N GLY A 27 -1.27 -1.04 -18.32
CA GLY A 27 -2.19 -1.77 -19.19
C GLY A 27 -3.11 -2.69 -18.39
N PHE A 28 -2.54 -3.52 -17.53
CA PHE A 28 -3.32 -4.39 -16.64
C PHE A 28 -4.22 -3.59 -15.69
N GLN A 29 -3.75 -2.46 -15.15
CA GLN A 29 -4.59 -1.60 -14.31
C GLN A 29 -5.81 -1.05 -15.05
N GLN A 30 -5.70 -0.75 -16.35
CA GLN A 30 -6.83 -0.31 -17.16
C GLN A 30 -7.78 -1.46 -17.49
N GLU A 31 -7.23 -2.64 -17.83
CA GLU A 31 -8.03 -3.84 -18.08
C GLU A 31 -8.93 -4.14 -16.87
N TYR A 32 -8.40 -4.09 -15.65
CA TYR A 32 -9.18 -4.33 -14.43
C TYR A 32 -10.34 -3.35 -14.23
N LYS A 33 -10.24 -2.10 -14.70
CA LYS A 33 -11.32 -1.10 -14.59
C LYS A 33 -12.49 -1.38 -15.52
N VAL A 34 -12.22 -2.01 -16.66
CA VAL A 34 -13.23 -2.34 -17.69
C VAL A 34 -13.71 -3.79 -17.61
N THR A 35 -13.33 -4.53 -16.56
CA THR A 35 -13.72 -5.93 -16.40
C THR A 35 -15.21 -6.12 -16.18
N LEU A 36 -15.74 -7.21 -16.74
CA LEU A 36 -17.09 -7.75 -16.51
C LEU A 36 -17.18 -8.49 -15.16
N LEU A 37 -16.69 -7.83 -14.10
CA LEU A 37 -16.52 -8.47 -12.78
C LEU A 37 -17.85 -9.00 -12.26
N GLN A 38 -18.95 -8.26 -12.47
CA GLN A 38 -20.26 -8.65 -11.97
C GLN A 38 -20.81 -9.89 -12.68
N GLU A 39 -20.61 -9.98 -13.99
CA GLU A 39 -21.00 -11.11 -14.82
C GLU A 39 -20.21 -12.37 -14.42
N TYR A 40 -18.90 -12.24 -14.21
CA TYR A 40 -18.08 -13.34 -13.73
C TYR A 40 -18.51 -13.80 -12.33
N ARG A 41 -18.80 -12.88 -11.41
CA ARG A 41 -19.31 -13.23 -10.07
C ARG A 41 -20.62 -13.99 -10.16
N ALA A 42 -21.56 -13.51 -10.95
CA ALA A 42 -22.86 -14.16 -11.14
C ALA A 42 -22.69 -15.57 -11.73
N TRP A 43 -21.85 -15.71 -12.76
CA TRP A 43 -21.55 -17.01 -13.35
C TRP A 43 -20.92 -17.98 -12.34
N ILE A 44 -19.93 -17.53 -11.56
CA ILE A 44 -19.28 -18.38 -10.56
C ILE A 44 -20.25 -18.78 -9.45
N HIS A 45 -21.09 -17.85 -8.98
CA HIS A 45 -22.11 -18.18 -7.98
C HIS A 45 -23.18 -19.13 -8.51
N HIS A 46 -23.52 -19.04 -9.79
CA HIS A 46 -24.43 -19.97 -10.43
C HIS A 46 -23.84 -21.39 -10.51
N ASP A 47 -22.61 -21.53 -11.03
CA ASP A 47 -22.01 -22.84 -11.27
C ASP A 47 -21.49 -23.52 -9.99
N TYR A 48 -21.01 -22.75 -9.02
CA TYR A 48 -20.33 -23.28 -7.83
C TYR A 48 -21.08 -22.99 -6.52
N GLY A 49 -22.16 -22.20 -6.55
CA GLY A 49 -22.98 -21.90 -5.39
C GLY A 49 -22.36 -20.86 -4.42
N ARG A 50 -22.63 -21.03 -3.13
CA ARG A 50 -22.12 -20.14 -2.07
C ARG A 50 -20.66 -20.42 -1.75
N ASN A 51 -19.92 -19.35 -1.45
CA ASN A 51 -18.55 -19.48 -0.98
C ASN A 51 -18.51 -20.17 0.40
N PRO A 52 -17.83 -21.32 0.55
CA PRO A 52 -17.69 -21.98 1.85
C PRO A 52 -16.57 -21.37 2.73
N PHE A 53 -15.75 -20.49 2.17
CA PHE A 53 -14.59 -19.89 2.82
C PHE A 53 -14.88 -18.46 3.31
N LYS A 54 -14.03 -17.96 4.22
CA LYS A 54 -14.14 -16.64 4.86
C LYS A 54 -13.19 -15.59 4.27
N ASP A 55 -12.88 -15.71 2.99
CA ASP A 55 -11.86 -14.87 2.36
C ASP A 55 -12.25 -13.38 2.37
N GLN A 56 -13.55 -13.08 2.38
CA GLN A 56 -14.04 -11.71 2.47
C GLN A 56 -13.57 -11.05 3.76
N GLU A 57 -13.77 -11.72 4.90
CA GLU A 57 -13.36 -11.25 6.22
C GLU A 57 -11.83 -11.21 6.36
N GLU A 58 -11.14 -12.20 5.82
CA GLU A 58 -9.67 -12.25 5.84
C GLU A 58 -9.04 -11.10 5.04
N LEU A 59 -9.56 -10.82 3.83
CA LEU A 59 -9.10 -9.69 3.02
C LEU A 59 -9.40 -8.35 3.68
N GLN A 60 -10.59 -8.18 4.29
CA GLN A 60 -10.92 -6.98 5.05
C GLN A 60 -9.97 -6.78 6.24
N SER A 61 -9.61 -7.86 6.93
CA SER A 61 -8.65 -7.82 8.04
C SER A 61 -7.25 -7.40 7.57
N LEU A 62 -6.80 -7.91 6.42
CA LEU A 62 -5.52 -7.51 5.80
C LEU A 62 -5.51 -6.03 5.41
N LEU A 63 -6.60 -5.53 4.83
CA LEU A 63 -6.75 -4.13 4.45
C LEU A 63 -6.72 -3.21 5.66
N ALA A 64 -7.46 -3.56 6.73
CA ALA A 64 -7.46 -2.81 7.98
C ALA A 64 -6.05 -2.74 8.57
N TRP A 65 -5.34 -3.88 8.63
CA TRP A 65 -3.96 -3.93 9.13
C TRP A 65 -3.00 -3.09 8.28
N GLN A 66 -3.13 -3.12 6.95
CA GLN A 66 -2.33 -2.30 6.05
C GLN A 66 -2.56 -0.81 6.27
N GLU A 67 -3.82 -0.39 6.44
CA GLU A 67 -4.18 1.01 6.70
C GLU A 67 -3.57 1.51 8.02
N GLN A 68 -3.58 0.69 9.07
CA GLN A 68 -2.95 1.05 10.34
C GLN A 68 -1.44 1.26 10.18
N ARG A 69 -0.74 0.35 9.50
CA ARG A 69 0.70 0.53 9.23
C ARG A 69 1.01 1.80 8.43
N GLN A 70 0.16 2.16 7.47
CA GLN A 70 0.33 3.39 6.71
C GLN A 70 0.14 4.64 7.60
N LYS A 71 -0.86 4.62 8.49
CA LYS A 71 -1.09 5.70 9.47
C LYS A 71 0.09 5.87 10.42
N GLU A 72 0.63 4.77 10.95
CA GLU A 72 1.82 4.77 11.82
C GLU A 72 3.06 5.31 11.10
N GLN A 73 3.30 4.88 9.85
CA GLN A 73 4.41 5.40 9.04
C GLN A 73 4.25 6.89 8.75
N GLN A 74 3.03 7.37 8.47
CA GLN A 74 2.80 8.80 8.28
C GLN A 74 3.00 9.59 9.58
N LEU A 75 2.58 9.07 10.74
CA LEU A 75 2.79 9.71 12.03
C LEU A 75 4.28 9.73 12.43
N GLY A 76 4.99 8.63 12.22
CA GLY A 76 6.44 8.53 12.42
C GLY A 76 7.23 9.41 11.44
N SER A 77 6.79 9.50 10.18
CA SER A 77 7.40 10.37 9.17
C SER A 77 7.21 11.85 9.48
N ARG A 78 6.07 12.24 10.07
CA ARG A 78 5.85 13.62 10.56
C ARG A 78 6.76 13.97 11.74
N SER A 79 7.22 12.97 12.49
CA SER A 79 8.16 13.15 13.59
C SER A 79 9.63 13.24 13.13
N CYS A 80 9.93 12.98 11.85
CA CYS A 80 11.27 13.10 11.24
C CYS A 80 11.47 14.43 10.50
N SER A 81 10.88 15.53 11.00
CA SER A 81 11.20 16.90 10.56
C SER A 81 12.44 17.46 11.28
N TRP A 82 13.43 16.61 11.60
CA TRP A 82 14.61 16.99 12.40
C TRP A 82 15.90 17.19 11.59
N LEU A 83 15.82 17.23 10.25
CA LEU A 83 16.97 17.62 9.42
C LEU A 83 16.95 19.09 8.98
N HIS A 84 16.20 19.97 9.65
CA HIS A 84 16.53 21.39 9.64
C HIS A 84 17.67 21.64 10.65
N LEU A 85 18.90 21.40 10.20
CA LEU A 85 20.07 21.92 10.90
C LEU A 85 20.07 23.45 10.77
N PRO A 86 20.14 24.24 11.85
CA PRO A 86 20.53 25.64 11.73
C PRO A 86 22.03 25.67 11.43
N THR A 87 22.40 26.17 10.25
CA THR A 87 23.79 26.48 9.90
C THR A 87 24.31 27.54 10.87
N LEU A 88 25.07 27.14 11.88
CA LEU A 88 25.79 28.07 12.75
C LEU A 88 27.09 28.51 12.05
N PRO A 89 27.44 29.82 12.09
CA PRO A 89 28.61 30.36 11.42
C PRO A 89 29.88 30.01 12.20
N LEU A 90 30.88 29.46 11.52
CA LEU A 90 32.21 29.22 12.09
C LEU A 90 32.93 30.58 12.21
N ALA A 91 33.05 31.09 13.43
CA ALA A 91 33.91 32.23 13.74
C ALA A 91 35.36 31.75 13.94
N ASP A 92 36.22 32.34 13.11
CA ASP A 92 37.64 32.69 13.27
C ASP A 92 38.45 32.08 14.44
N SER A 93 39.60 31.45 14.12
CA SER A 93 40.84 31.75 14.84
C SER A 93 42.10 31.20 14.16
N SER A 94 43.01 32.15 13.93
CA SER A 94 44.46 32.07 14.15
C SER A 94 45.37 31.62 13.00
N VAL A 95 45.92 32.63 12.33
CA VAL A 95 47.35 32.88 12.07
C VAL A 95 48.30 31.71 12.36
N TYR A 96 48.94 31.19 11.31
CA TYR A 96 50.21 30.48 11.42
C TYR A 96 51.10 30.84 10.21
N THR A 97 52.18 31.56 10.47
CA THR A 97 53.29 31.83 9.53
C THR A 97 54.35 30.74 9.63
N PRO A 98 54.91 30.32 8.49
CA PRO A 98 56.34 30.06 8.37
C PRO A 98 56.89 30.84 7.15
N GLY A 99 58.14 31.25 7.03
CA GLY A 99 59.37 31.16 7.81
C GLY A 99 60.44 31.83 6.93
#